data_AF-A0ABD2WNM8-F1
#
_entry.id   AF-A0ABD2WNM8-F1
#
_cell.length_a   1.000
_cell.length_b   1.000
_cell.length_c   1.000
_cell.angle_alpha   90.00
_cell.angle_beta   90.00
_cell.angle_gamma   90.00
#
_symmetry.space_group_name_H-M   'P 1'
#
loop_
_entity.id
_entity.type
_entity.pdbx_description
1 polymer ?
#
loop_
_entity_poly.entity_id
_entity_poly.type
_entity_poly.pdbx_seq_one_letter_code
_entity_poly.pdbx_strand_id
1 'polypeptide(L)'
;MSGSRSYNSAKSQTFLPECLFERGLSMDALPSLAEKRDPQLNCVQACILEKKRILKDGHINRNEAVRQSGYVIKEFGEETAIKLIELCIESAKSSDDKCEKANTFTDCIIETLQDLVKKKIKKLP
;
A
#
# COMPACT_ATOMS: atom_id res chain seq x y z
N MET A 1 15.51 -23.56 29.42
CA MET A 1 15.80 -23.75 27.98
C MET A 1 14.61 -23.22 27.20
N SER A 2 14.67 -21.97 26.73
CA SER A 2 13.55 -21.33 26.04
C SER A 2 14.04 -20.88 24.67
N GLY A 3 13.71 -21.68 23.66
CA GLY A 3 14.12 -21.49 22.28
C GLY A 3 13.50 -20.24 21.68
N SER A 4 14.35 -19.27 21.33
CA SER A 4 13.96 -18.11 20.54
C SER A 4 13.91 -18.54 19.08
N ARG A 5 12.69 -18.56 18.52
CA ARG A 5 12.42 -18.93 17.12
C ARG A 5 13.13 -17.98 16.18
N SER A 6 14.09 -18.53 15.45
CA SER A 6 14.71 -17.94 14.27
C SER A 6 13.65 -17.75 13.18
N TYR A 7 13.27 -16.51 12.90
CA TYR A 7 12.47 -16.15 11.72
C TYR A 7 13.42 -15.67 10.62
N ASN A 8 13.86 -16.61 9.79
CA ASN A 8 14.47 -16.30 8.51
C ASN A 8 13.87 -17.23 7.45
N SER A 9 12.98 -16.70 6.62
CA SER A 9 12.53 -17.31 5.38
C SER A 9 11.87 -16.24 4.48
N ALA A 10 12.49 -15.97 3.33
CA ALA A 10 11.99 -15.21 2.18
C ALA A 10 11.43 -13.80 2.45
N LYS A 11 12.28 -12.79 2.21
CA LYS A 11 11.99 -11.34 2.24
C LYS A 11 10.78 -10.96 1.33
N SER A 12 9.57 -10.98 1.85
CA SER A 12 8.62 -9.91 1.52
C SER A 12 9.07 -8.71 2.34
N GLN A 13 9.50 -7.61 1.70
CA GLN A 13 9.80 -6.38 2.41
C GLN A 13 8.49 -5.76 2.90
N THR A 14 7.93 -6.34 3.96
CA THR A 14 6.86 -5.73 4.71
C THR A 14 7.49 -4.74 5.68
N PHE A 15 7.31 -3.45 5.40
CA PHE A 15 7.72 -2.36 6.29
C PHE A 15 6.72 -2.16 7.44
N LEU A 16 5.67 -2.98 7.52
CA LEU A 16 4.59 -2.84 8.50
C LEU A 16 5.08 -2.88 9.95
N PRO A 17 5.91 -3.85 10.40
CA PRO A 17 6.36 -3.88 11.80
C PRO A 17 7.18 -2.65 12.17
N GLU A 18 8.05 -2.19 11.27
CA GLU A 18 8.87 -1.00 11.44
C GLU A 18 8.00 0.27 11.52
N CYS A 19 7.05 0.43 10.59
CA CYS A 19 6.17 1.59 10.55
C CYS A 19 5.17 1.66 11.71
N LEU A 20 4.78 0.53 12.28
CA LEU A 20 4.01 0.51 13.52
C LEU A 20 4.87 0.97 14.70
N PHE A 21 6.08 0.43 14.80
CA PHE A 21 7.01 0.79 15.87
C PHE A 21 7.37 2.27 15.86
N GLU A 22 7.67 2.86 14.69
CA GLU A 22 7.94 4.30 14.54
C GLU A 22 6.77 5.19 14.98
N ARG A 23 5.55 4.63 15.02
CA ARG A 23 4.33 5.33 15.46
C ARG A 23 3.92 4.98 16.89
N GLY A 24 4.73 4.20 17.62
CA GLY A 24 4.43 3.77 18.97
C GLY A 24 3.32 2.72 19.05
N LEU A 25 3.07 1.98 17.96
CA LEU A 25 2.04 0.96 17.86
C LEU A 25 2.63 -0.45 17.93
N SER A 26 1.88 -1.36 18.53
CA SER A 26 2.20 -2.79 18.50
C SER A 26 1.46 -3.50 17.37
N MET A 27 2.02 -4.62 16.90
CA MET A 27 1.32 -5.50 15.96
C MET A 27 -0.02 -5.99 16.52
N ASP A 28 -0.11 -6.20 17.83
CA ASP A 28 -1.32 -6.68 18.50
C ASP A 28 -2.46 -5.64 18.51
N ALA A 29 -2.14 -4.35 18.33
CA ALA A 29 -3.13 -3.29 18.22
C ALA A 29 -3.81 -3.24 16.84
N LEU A 30 -3.21 -3.84 15.80
CA LEU A 30 -3.69 -3.75 14.42
C LEU A 30 -5.16 -4.15 14.24
N PRO A 31 -5.66 -5.27 14.80
CA PRO A 31 -7.07 -5.64 14.61
C PRO A 31 -8.03 -4.57 15.14
N SER A 32 -7.73 -4.01 16.33
CA SER A 32 -8.58 -2.97 16.93
C SER A 32 -8.52 -1.65 16.15
N LEU A 33 -7.34 -1.26 15.69
CA LEU A 33 -7.16 -0.07 14.85
C LEU A 33 -7.92 -0.21 13.52
N ALA A 34 -7.85 -1.40 12.90
CA ALA A 34 -8.52 -1.67 11.63
C ALA A 34 -10.05 -1.68 11.79
N GLU A 35 -10.57 -2.33 12.84
CA GLU A 35 -12.00 -2.36 13.15
C GLU A 35 -12.57 -0.95 13.36
N LYS A 36 -11.82 -0.10 14.08
CA LYS A 36 -12.21 1.29 14.37
C LYS A 36 -11.95 2.25 13.21
N ARG A 37 -11.29 1.80 12.14
CA ARG A 37 -10.78 2.65 11.06
C ARG A 37 -9.96 3.82 11.60
N ASP A 38 -9.05 3.51 12.53
CA ASP A 38 -8.27 4.51 13.23
C ASP A 38 -7.37 5.29 12.24
N PRO A 39 -7.42 6.64 12.22
CA PRO A 39 -6.60 7.47 11.33
C PRO A 39 -5.09 7.23 11.45
N GLN A 40 -4.61 6.64 12.55
CA GLN A 40 -3.20 6.26 12.69
C GLN A 40 -2.75 5.26 11.62
N LEU A 41 -3.66 4.43 11.10
CA LEU A 41 -3.34 3.50 10.02
C LEU A 41 -2.98 4.22 8.71
N ASN A 42 -3.53 5.41 8.45
CA ASN A 42 -3.17 6.22 7.29
C ASN A 42 -1.70 6.63 7.36
N CYS A 43 -1.23 6.99 8.56
CA CYS A 43 0.16 7.36 8.79
C CYS A 43 1.12 6.17 8.77
N VAL A 44 0.65 4.97 9.14
CA VAL A 44 1.40 3.72 8.95
C VAL A 44 1.55 3.43 7.45
N GLN A 45 0.48 3.60 6.66
CA GLN A 45 0.56 3.47 5.19
C GLN A 45 1.51 4.48 4.57
N ALA A 46 1.47 5.75 4.99
CA ALA A 46 2.42 6.77 4.53
C ALA A 46 3.86 6.34 4.79
N CYS A 47 4.17 5.85 5.99
CA CYS A 47 5.50 5.32 6.31
C CYS A 47 5.89 4.17 5.36
N ILE A 48 4.99 3.22 5.10
CA ILE A 48 5.27 2.10 4.18
C ILE A 48 5.59 2.63 2.77
N LEU A 49 4.84 3.62 2.27
CA LEU A 49 5.08 4.24 0.97
C LEU A 49 6.40 5.02 0.95
N GLU A 50 6.77 5.70 2.05
CA GLU A 50 8.06 6.38 2.21
C GLU A 50 9.23 5.37 2.16
N LYS A 51 9.13 4.25 2.88
CA LYS A 51 10.15 3.18 2.85
C LYS A 51 10.27 2.52 1.48
N LYS A 52 9.15 2.41 0.75
CA LYS A 52 9.12 1.98 -0.66
C LYS A 52 9.59 3.05 -1.64
N ARG A 53 9.87 4.28 -1.18
CA ARG A 53 10.22 5.45 -2.01
C ARG A 53 9.13 5.90 -2.97
N ILE A 54 7.90 5.44 -2.73
CA ILE A 54 6.70 5.83 -3.48
C ILE A 54 6.22 7.20 -3.02
N LEU A 55 6.26 7.49 -1.72
CA LEU A 55 5.90 8.79 -1.17
C LEU A 55 7.16 9.49 -0.65
N LYS A 56 7.38 10.75 -1.04
CA LYS A 56 8.46 11.55 -0.51
C LYS A 56 8.05 13.02 -0.52
N ASP A 57 8.26 13.72 0.60
CA ASP A 57 7.96 15.15 0.73
C ASP A 57 6.52 15.50 0.31
N GLY A 58 5.55 14.61 0.60
CA GLY A 58 4.14 14.80 0.21
C GLY A 58 3.84 14.55 -1.27
N HIS A 59 4.80 14.03 -2.05
CA HIS A 59 4.66 13.73 -3.47
C HIS A 59 4.78 12.24 -3.76
N ILE A 60 3.91 11.75 -4.65
CA ILE A 60 3.92 10.36 -5.10
C ILE A 60 4.86 10.23 -6.30
N ASN A 61 5.89 9.39 -6.18
CA ASN A 61 6.79 9.01 -7.25
C ASN A 61 6.12 7.94 -8.13
N ARG A 62 5.56 8.41 -9.25
CA ARG A 62 4.91 7.56 -10.27
C ARG A 62 5.78 6.38 -10.70
N ASN A 63 7.05 6.61 -11.00
CA ASN A 63 7.92 5.58 -11.55
C ASN A 63 8.20 4.47 -10.53
N GLU A 64 8.40 4.85 -9.26
CA GLU A 64 8.56 3.87 -8.19
C GLU A 64 7.26 3.11 -7.92
N ALA A 65 6.12 3.78 -7.98
CA ALA A 65 4.82 3.14 -7.81
C ALA A 65 4.54 2.10 -8.92
N VAL A 66 4.84 2.43 -10.18
CA VAL A 66 4.76 1.48 -11.30
C VAL A 66 5.75 0.33 -11.12
N ARG A 67 7.00 0.60 -10.73
CA ARG A 67 8.02 -0.43 -10.48
C ARG A 67 7.59 -1.45 -9.44
N GLN A 68 6.85 -1.01 -8.42
CA GLN A 68 6.34 -1.85 -7.33
C GLN A 68 5.01 -2.56 -7.69
N SER A 69 4.42 -2.28 -8.85
CA SER A 69 3.12 -2.81 -9.30
C SER A 69 3.23 -4.17 -10.01
N GLY A 70 4.20 -5.01 -9.63
CA GLY A 70 4.53 -6.26 -10.34
C GLY A 70 3.36 -7.23 -10.53
N TYR A 71 2.45 -7.33 -9.55
CA TYR A 71 1.22 -8.14 -9.69
C TYR A 71 0.31 -7.60 -10.79
N VAL A 72 0.06 -6.28 -10.80
CA VAL A 72 -0.82 -5.65 -11.80
C VAL A 72 -0.23 -5.80 -13.20
N ILE A 73 1.08 -5.58 -13.33
CA ILE A 73 1.81 -5.76 -14.60
C ILE A 73 1.69 -7.20 -15.09
N LYS A 74 1.90 -8.18 -14.21
CA LYS A 74 1.82 -9.60 -14.55
C LYS A 74 0.41 -10.02 -14.98
N GLU A 75 -0.62 -9.55 -14.29
CA GLU A 75 -1.99 -10.04 -14.46
C GLU A 75 -2.83 -9.25 -15.49
N PHE A 76 -2.47 -7.98 -15.74
CA PHE A 76 -3.26 -7.05 -16.56
C PHE A 76 -2.42 -6.23 -17.55
N GLY A 77 -1.09 -6.38 -17.55
CA GLY A 77 -0.17 -5.67 -18.44
C GLY A 77 0.34 -4.35 -17.87
N GLU A 78 1.50 -3.92 -18.37
CA GLU A 78 2.20 -2.70 -17.93
C GLU A 78 1.39 -1.43 -18.17
N GLU A 79 0.74 -1.31 -19.33
CA GLU A 79 -0.10 -0.15 -19.66
C GLU A 79 -1.27 0.02 -18.68
N THR A 80 -1.89 -1.09 -18.27
CA THR A 80 -2.97 -1.07 -17.26
C THR A 80 -2.43 -0.64 -15.90
N ALA A 81 -1.25 -1.14 -15.50
CA ALA A 81 -0.62 -0.73 -14.25
C ALA A 81 -0.30 0.77 -14.25
N ILE A 82 0.25 1.29 -15.35
CA ILE A 82 0.52 2.72 -15.54
C ILE A 82 -0.75 3.55 -15.37
N LYS A 83 -1.82 3.21 -16.09
CA LYS A 83 -3.10 3.96 -16.05
C LYS A 83 -3.72 3.95 -14.66
N LEU A 84 -3.68 2.80 -13.98
CA LEU A 84 -4.17 2.67 -12.60
C LEU A 84 -3.38 3.59 -11.65
N ILE A 85 -2.05 3.57 -11.74
CA ILE A 85 -1.21 4.41 -10.88
C ILE A 85 -1.44 5.90 -11.15
N GLU A 86 -1.54 6.31 -12.41
CA GLU A 86 -1.82 7.70 -12.77
C GLU A 86 -3.18 8.17 -12.24
N LEU A 87 -4.22 7.35 -12.40
CA LEU A 87 -5.54 7.62 -11.85
C LEU A 87 -5.48 7.84 -10.34
N CYS A 88 -4.79 6.96 -9.61
CA CYS A 88 -4.73 7.04 -8.16
C CYS A 88 -3.83 8.18 -7.66
N ILE A 89 -2.79 8.56 -8.42
CA ILE A 89 -2.02 9.77 -8.14
C ILE A 89 -2.95 10.99 -8.24
N GLU A 90 -3.78 11.07 -9.29
CA GLU A 90 -4.74 12.18 -9.47
C GLU A 90 -5.71 12.27 -8.30
N SER A 91 -6.31 11.15 -7.88
CA SER A 91 -7.23 11.10 -6.74
C SER A 91 -6.61 11.61 -5.44
N ALA A 92 -5.30 11.40 -5.25
CA ALA A 92 -4.58 11.77 -4.05
C ALA A 92 -4.02 13.21 -4.07
N LYS A 93 -4.17 13.96 -5.18
CA LYS A 93 -3.64 15.33 -5.30
C LYS A 93 -4.32 16.35 -4.38
N SER A 94 -5.57 16.10 -3.99
CA SER A 94 -6.39 17.06 -3.24
C SER A 94 -6.02 17.21 -1.77
N SER A 95 -5.26 16.26 -1.20
CA SER A 95 -4.82 16.34 0.20
C SER A 95 -3.38 16.84 0.28
N ASP A 96 -3.12 17.78 1.18
CA ASP A 96 -1.77 18.21 1.53
C ASP A 96 -1.18 17.40 2.69
N ASP A 97 -2.03 16.71 3.47
CA ASP A 97 -1.58 15.81 4.53
C ASP A 97 -1.03 14.52 3.92
N LYS A 98 0.18 14.16 4.33
CA LYS A 98 0.87 12.99 3.77
C LYS A 98 0.22 11.66 4.16
N CYS A 99 -0.44 11.59 5.33
CA CYS A 99 -1.10 10.38 5.79
C CYS A 99 -2.41 10.16 5.02
N GLU A 100 -3.24 11.19 4.90
CA GLU A 100 -4.44 11.17 4.06
C GLU A 100 -4.11 10.87 2.61
N LYS A 101 -3.10 11.55 2.03
CA LYS A 101 -2.64 11.29 0.67
C LYS A 101 -2.24 9.83 0.44
N ALA A 102 -1.51 9.24 1.38
CA ALA A 102 -1.12 7.83 1.32
C ALA A 102 -2.34 6.91 1.36
N ASN A 103 -3.33 7.23 2.20
CA ASN A 103 -4.56 6.46 2.30
C ASN A 103 -5.41 6.58 1.03
N THR A 104 -5.69 7.78 0.55
CA THR A 104 -6.44 8.00 -0.69
C THR A 104 -5.79 7.30 -1.89
N PHE A 105 -4.46 7.37 -2.00
CA PHE A 105 -3.73 6.65 -3.04
C PHE A 105 -3.89 5.12 -2.93
N THR A 106 -3.75 4.59 -1.72
CA THR A 106 -3.83 3.14 -1.45
C THR A 106 -5.24 2.59 -1.64
N ASP A 107 -6.25 3.28 -1.14
CA ASP A 107 -7.65 2.93 -1.30
C ASP A 107 -8.04 2.91 -2.77
N CYS A 108 -7.65 3.94 -3.53
CA CYS A 108 -7.87 3.98 -4.97
C CYS A 108 -7.27 2.76 -5.70
N ILE A 109 -6.04 2.35 -5.34
CA ILE A 109 -5.40 1.17 -5.93
C ILE A 109 -6.23 -0.08 -5.64
N ILE A 110 -6.65 -0.26 -4.37
CA ILE A 110 -7.41 -1.44 -3.94
C ILE A 110 -8.75 -1.50 -4.67
N GLU A 111 -9.50 -0.41 -4.70
CA GLU A 111 -10.80 -0.33 -5.36
C GLU A 111 -10.68 -0.59 -6.87
N THR A 112 -9.74 0.09 -7.53
CA THR A 112 -9.51 -0.07 -8.97
C THR A 112 -9.08 -1.50 -9.30
N LEU A 113 -8.20 -2.10 -8.49
CA LEU A 113 -7.75 -3.47 -8.69
C LEU A 113 -8.87 -4.48 -8.47
N GLN A 114 -9.71 -4.29 -7.45
CA GLN A 114 -10.89 -5.13 -7.24
C GLN A 114 -11.82 -5.11 -8.44
N ASP A 115 -12.03 -3.94 -9.06
CA ASP A 115 -12.84 -3.81 -10.25
C ASP A 115 -12.21 -4.46 -11.49
N LEU A 116 -10.89 -4.37 -11.64
CA LEU A 116 -10.16 -5.11 -12.69
C LEU A 116 -10.30 -6.63 -12.51
N VAL A 117 -10.15 -7.13 -11.28
CA VAL A 117 -10.32 -8.56 -10.96
C VAL A 117 -11.74 -9.01 -11.26
N LYS A 118 -12.77 -8.27 -10.81
CA LYS A 118 -14.18 -8.58 -11.12
C LYS A 118 -14.43 -8.63 -12.62
N LYS A 119 -13.88 -7.68 -13.39
CA LYS A 119 -13.99 -7.64 -14.86
C LYS A 119 -13.28 -8.82 -15.52
N LYS A 120 -12.13 -9.25 -15.01
CA LYS A 120 -11.38 -10.43 -15.50
C LYS A 120 -12.16 -11.72 -15.23
N ILE A 121 -12.72 -11.88 -14.02
CA ILE A 121 -13.53 -13.05 -13.65
C ILE A 121 -14.77 -13.17 -14.55
N LYS A 122 -15.48 -12.05 -14.79
CA LYS A 122 -16.66 -12.04 -15.68
C LYS A 122 -16.35 -12.35 -17.15
N LYS A 123 -15.08 -12.29 -17.56
CA LYS A 123 -14.62 -12.59 -18.93
C LYS A 123 -14.00 -13.99 -19.06
N LEU A 124 -13.88 -14.74 -17.96
CA LEU A 124 -13.48 -16.15 -18.02
C LEU A 124 -14.68 -16.97 -18.53
N PRO A 125 -14.48 -17.83 -19.54
CA PRO A 125 -15.53 -18.69 -20.09
C PRO A 125 -16.04 -19.73 -19.08
#